data_AF-A0A232EI90-F1
#
_entry.id   AF-A0A232EI90-F1
#
_cell.length_a   1.000
_cell.length_b   1.000
_cell.length_c   1.000
_cell.angle_alpha   90.00
_cell.angle_beta   90.00
_cell.angle_gamma   90.00
#
_symmetry.space_group_name_H-M   'P 1'
#
loop_
_entity.id
_entity.type
_entity.pdbx_description
1 polymer ?
#
loop_
_entity_poly.entity_id
_entity_poly.type
_entity_poly.pdbx_seq_one_letter_code
_entity_poly.pdbx_strand_id
1 'polypeptide(L)' 'MSKVLVLLLAIILTSTLAVARNSCSPWLGYCQVYEDCCRDLECSSYAGKCVPVNGLKIPGKDQRPTGPGPFPPSVMYRPF' A
#
# COMPACT_ATOMS: atom_id res chain seq x y z
N MET A 1 6.30 32.20 25.76
CA MET A 1 4.95 31.95 25.21
C MET A 1 5.00 31.55 23.73
N SER A 2 5.68 32.30 22.84
CA SER A 2 5.74 31.99 21.39
C SER A 2 6.37 30.63 21.02
N LYS A 3 7.38 30.16 21.76
CA LYS A 3 8.07 28.89 21.46
C LYS A 3 7.20 27.64 21.69
N VAL A 4 6.25 27.71 22.63
CA VAL A 4 5.33 26.61 22.93
C VAL A 4 4.27 26.48 21.83
N LEU A 5 3.84 27.62 21.26
CA LEU A 5 2.90 27.65 20.13
C LEU A 5 3.50 27.01 18.87
N VAL A 6 4.78 27.28 18.59
CA VAL A 6 5.51 26.68 17.45
C VAL A 6 5.68 25.18 17.61
N LEU A 7 6.00 24.71 18.83
CA LEU A 7 6.09 23.27 19.14
C LEU A 7 4.75 22.56 18.97
N LEU A 8 3.64 23.18 19.42
CA LEU A 8 2.30 22.61 19.25
C LEU A 8 1.88 22.53 17.78
N LEU A 9 2.19 23.55 16.97
CA LEU A 9 1.93 23.52 15.52
C LEU A 9 2.71 22.42 14.81
N ALA A 10 3.97 22.18 15.19
CA ALA A 10 4.79 21.11 14.59
C ALA A 10 4.26 19.70 14.89
N ILE A 11 3.63 19.48 16.04
CA ILE A 11 3.06 18.17 16.43
C ILE A 11 1.77 17.87 15.64
N ILE A 12 0.98 18.89 15.30
CA ILE A 12 -0.27 18.71 14.52
C ILE A 12 0.06 18.29 13.07
N LEU A 13 1.15 18.80 12.52
CA LEU A 13 1.62 18.47 11.16
C LEU A 13 2.07 17.00 11.01
N THR A 14 2.56 16.36 12.08
CA THR A 14 3.02 14.95 12.00
C THR A 14 1.89 13.94 12.15
N SER A 15 0.79 14.31 12.81
CA SER A 15 -0.36 13.42 13.04
C SER A 15 -1.22 13.11 11.79
N THR A 16 -1.05 13.82 10.67
CA THR A 16 -1.84 13.57 9.44
C THR A 16 -1.30 12.45 8.56
N LEU A 17 -0.11 11.91 8.84
CA LEU A 17 0.42 10.76 8.09
C LEU A 17 -0.12 9.40 8.57
N ALA A 18 -0.82 9.36 9.70
CA ALA A 18 -1.45 8.16 10.23
C ALA A 18 -2.92 8.02 9.77
N VAL A 19 -3.26 8.51 8.57
CA VAL A 19 -4.51 8.11 7.92
C VAL A 19 -4.42 6.60 7.76
N ALA A 20 -5.23 5.88 8.54
CA ALA A 20 -5.59 4.51 8.25
C ALA A 20 -6.01 4.47 6.78
N ARG A 21 -5.11 3.97 5.92
CA ARG A 21 -5.31 3.84 4.49
C ARG A 21 -6.36 2.76 4.27
N ASN A 22 -7.63 3.11 4.48
CA ASN A 22 -8.75 2.28 4.06
C ASN A 22 -8.82 2.17 2.51
N SER A 23 -8.01 2.95 1.81
CA SER A 23 -7.75 2.83 0.37
C SER A 23 -6.39 2.21 0.12
N CYS A 24 -6.40 1.13 -0.65
CA CYS A 24 -5.21 0.53 -1.25
C CYS A 24 -5.23 0.73 -2.77
N SER A 25 -4.08 0.61 -3.39
CA SER A 25 -3.89 0.73 -4.83
C SER A 25 -4.12 -0.62 -5.51
N PRO A 26 -5.00 -0.68 -6.53
CA PRO A 26 -5.28 -1.91 -7.27
C PRO A 26 -4.08 -2.30 -8.16
N TRP A 27 -4.18 -3.43 -8.84
CA TRP A 27 -3.18 -3.85 -9.82
C TRP A 27 -2.92 -2.76 -10.87
N LEU A 28 -1.63 -2.55 -11.15
CA LEU A 28 -1.08 -1.49 -11.99
C LEU A 28 -1.33 -0.06 -11.48
N GLY A 29 -1.99 0.10 -10.33
CA GLY A 29 -2.11 1.37 -9.63
C GLY A 29 -0.76 1.83 -9.08
N TYR A 30 -0.64 3.13 -8.87
CA TYR A 30 0.57 3.77 -8.35
C TYR A 30 0.91 3.27 -6.94
N CYS A 31 2.20 3.09 -6.64
CA CYS A 31 2.70 2.79 -5.32
C CYS A 31 4.13 3.31 -5.12
N GLN A 32 4.50 3.52 -3.86
CA GLN A 32 5.85 3.79 -3.40
C GLN A 32 6.36 2.71 -2.45
N VAL A 33 5.46 2.14 -1.64
CA VAL A 33 5.76 1.10 -0.64
C VAL A 33 4.78 -0.06 -0.71
N TYR A 34 5.13 -1.19 -0.07
CA TYR A 34 4.31 -2.41 -0.07
C TYR A 34 2.88 -2.16 0.45
N GLU A 35 2.76 -1.35 1.50
CA GLU A 35 1.50 -1.02 2.18
C GLU A 35 0.55 -0.18 1.31
N ASP A 36 1.03 0.39 0.21
CA ASP A 36 0.18 1.12 -0.74
C ASP A 36 -0.67 0.16 -1.55
N CYS A 37 -0.22 -1.07 -1.78
CA CYS A 37 -0.90 -2.04 -2.64
C CYS A 37 -1.96 -2.84 -1.89
N CYS A 38 -3.02 -3.21 -2.61
CA CYS A 38 -4.03 -4.10 -2.06
C CYS A 38 -3.48 -5.49 -1.76
N ARG A 39 -4.23 -6.27 -0.98
CA ARG A 39 -3.92 -7.68 -0.72
C ARG A 39 -3.62 -8.42 -2.03
N ASP A 40 -2.69 -9.36 -1.96
CA ASP A 40 -2.19 -10.14 -3.10
C ASP A 40 -1.28 -9.38 -4.07
N LEU A 41 -0.97 -8.11 -3.81
CA LEU A 41 -0.08 -7.28 -4.60
C LEU A 41 1.13 -6.77 -3.79
N GLU A 42 2.24 -6.53 -4.48
CA GLU A 42 3.45 -5.86 -3.98
C GLU A 42 3.81 -4.66 -4.85
N CYS A 43 4.52 -3.69 -4.28
CA CYS A 43 4.98 -2.53 -5.03
C CYS A 43 6.26 -2.85 -5.80
N SER A 44 6.20 -2.84 -7.12
CA SER A 44 7.40 -2.86 -7.95
C SER A 44 8.06 -1.49 -7.89
N SER A 45 9.14 -1.35 -7.11
CA SER A 45 9.84 -0.07 -6.94
C SER A 45 10.39 0.49 -8.24
N TYR A 46 10.75 -0.39 -9.20
CA TYR A 46 11.21 0.03 -10.53
C TYR A 46 10.07 0.64 -11.37
N ALA A 47 8.88 0.05 -11.33
CA ALA A 47 7.74 0.51 -12.12
C ALA A 47 6.88 1.56 -11.40
N GLY A 48 7.01 1.69 -10.09
CA GLY A 48 6.11 2.48 -9.24
C GLY A 48 4.67 1.98 -9.27
N LYS A 49 4.48 0.67 -9.43
CA LYS A 49 3.16 0.04 -9.65
C LYS A 49 2.94 -1.23 -8.84
N CYS A 50 1.69 -1.46 -8.43
CA CYS A 50 1.28 -2.69 -7.77
C CYS A 50 1.21 -3.86 -8.75
N VAL A 51 1.97 -4.92 -8.46
CA VAL A 51 2.07 -6.15 -9.26
C VAL A 51 1.76 -7.37 -8.38
N PRO A 52 1.43 -8.54 -8.95
CA PRO A 52 1.23 -9.75 -8.16
C PRO A 52 2.44 -10.06 -7.29
N VAL A 53 2.20 -10.44 -6.02
CA VAL A 53 3.27 -10.88 -5.12
C VAL A 53 3.96 -12.11 -5.73
N ASN A 54 5.27 -12.03 -5.91
CA ASN A 54 6.10 -13.19 -6.23
C ASN A 54 6.54 -13.89 -4.94
N GLY A 55 5.86 -14.99 -4.57
CA GLY A 55 6.30 -15.81 -3.44
C GLY A 55 5.20 -16.58 -2.74
N LEU A 56 5.55 -17.12 -1.58
CA LEU A 56 4.66 -17.94 -0.75
C LEU A 56 3.60 -17.05 -0.07
N LYS A 57 2.33 -17.28 -0.38
CA LYS A 57 1.21 -16.64 0.32
C LYS A 57 0.90 -17.41 1.60
N ILE A 58 1.17 -16.79 2.75
CA ILE A 58 0.84 -17.35 4.07
C ILE A 58 -0.56 -16.84 4.46
N PRO A 59 -1.57 -17.73 4.60
CA PRO A 59 -2.92 -17.33 5.00
C PRO A 59 -2.90 -16.55 6.32
N GLY A 60 -3.60 -15.41 6.36
CA GLY A 60 -3.73 -14.58 7.56
C GLY A 60 -2.55 -13.65 7.88
N LYS A 61 -1.42 -13.75 7.14
CA LYS A 61 -0.29 -12.83 7.32
C LYS A 61 -0.56 -11.43 6.76
N ASP A 62 -1.21 -11.36 5.60
CA ASP A 62 -1.54 -10.11 4.94
C ASP A 62 -2.98 -9.69 5.29
N GLN A 63 -3.09 -8.65 6.12
CA GLN A 63 -4.36 -8.09 6.59
C GLN A 63 -4.79 -6.85 5.80
N ARG A 64 -4.08 -6.51 4.71
CA ARG A 64 -4.44 -5.38 3.85
C ARG A 64 -5.82 -5.59 3.21
N PRO A 65 -6.53 -4.50 2.87
CA PRO A 65 -7.82 -4.60 2.21
C PRO A 65 -7.71 -5.31 0.86
N THR A 66 -8.79 -6.03 0.51
CA THR A 66 -8.91 -6.63 -0.83
C THR A 66 -9.28 -5.53 -1.79
N GLY A 67 -8.49 -5.34 -2.84
CA GLY A 67 -8.78 -4.32 -3.83
C GLY A 67 -9.93 -4.71 -4.76
N PRO A 68 -10.34 -3.79 -5.65
CA PRO A 68 -11.30 -4.07 -6.70
C PRO A 68 -10.68 -5.07 -7.69
N GLY A 69 -10.93 -6.37 -7.46
CA GLY A 69 -10.39 -7.44 -8.28
C GLY A 69 -10.90 -7.41 -9.73
N PRO A 70 -10.43 -8.35 -10.58
CA PRO A 70 -9.60 -9.52 -10.24
C PRO A 70 -8.07 -9.25 -10.29
N PHE A 71 -7.29 -9.94 -9.45
CA PHE A 71 -5.83 -9.81 -9.40
C PHE A 71 -5.07 -11.16 -9.33
N PRO A 72 -4.11 -11.40 -10.24
CA PRO A 72 -4.12 -10.96 -11.64
C PRO A 72 -5.29 -11.62 -12.40
N PRO A 73 -5.79 -11.02 -13.50
CA PRO A 73 -6.70 -11.73 -14.39
C PRO A 73 -6.02 -13.01 -14.88
N SER A 74 -6.75 -14.11 -14.90
CA SER A 74 -6.31 -15.49 -15.17
C SER A 74 -5.54 -15.68 -16.49
N VAL A 75 -5.47 -14.66 -17.34
CA VAL A 75 -4.71 -14.63 -18.59
C VAL A 75 -3.21 -14.30 -18.42
N MET A 76 -2.77 -13.82 -17.24
CA MET A 76 -1.39 -13.37 -17.03
C MET A 76 -0.52 -14.30 -16.17
N TYR A 77 -1.10 -15.35 -15.57
CA TYR A 77 -0.37 -16.37 -14.84
C TYR A 77 0.16 -17.43 -15.83
N ARG A 78 1.28 -17.14 -16.50
CA ARG A 78 2.14 -18.20 -17.05
C ARG A 78 3.14 -18.60 -15.97
N PRO A 79 2.98 -19.75 -15.30
CA PRO A 79 4.08 -20.31 -14.53
C PRO A 79 5.13 -20.77 -15.55
N PHE A 80 6.34 -20.23 -15.46
CA PHE A 80 7.52 -20.90 -15.99
C PHE A 80 7.96 -21.96 -14.97
#